data_AF-A0AA86PUQ4-F1
#
_entry.id   AF-A0AA86PUQ4-F1
#
_cell.length_a   1.000
_cell.length_b   1.000
_cell.length_c   1.000
_cell.angle_alpha   90.00
_cell.angle_beta   90.00
_cell.angle_gamma   90.00
#
_symmetry.space_group_name_H-M   'P 1'
#
loop_
_entity.id
_entity.type
_entity.pdbx_description
1 polymer ?
#
loop_
_entity_poly.entity_id
_entity_poly.type
_entity_poly.pdbx_seq_one_letter_code
_entity_poly.pdbx_strand_id
1 'polypeptide(L)'
;MVQPNLPPFLENAGLHSFEHLLATYVRSSEISSKIVYAGPMGCRTGFYLLTRNIDHATVISTLKETMKFIAEFEGGLPGESEVECGNYLDHDIPKAKEYAREFLDVIKNWTVEMINY
;
A
#
# COMPACT_ATOMS: atom_id res chain seq x y z
N MET A 1 2.14 3.88 8.05
CA MET A 1 2.85 4.96 7.32
C MET A 1 3.40 5.97 8.33
N VAL A 2 4.31 6.87 7.92
CA VAL A 2 5.13 7.66 8.87
C VAL A 2 4.94 9.17 8.74
N GLN A 3 5.27 9.88 9.82
CA GLN A 3 5.14 11.32 9.90
C GLN A 3 6.18 12.03 8.98
N PRO A 4 5.76 13.02 8.18
CA PRO A 4 6.68 13.79 7.35
C PRO A 4 7.81 14.43 8.16
N ASN A 5 9.04 14.37 7.62
CA ASN A 5 10.26 14.95 8.20
C ASN A 5 10.65 14.42 9.59
N LEU A 6 10.08 13.29 10.03
CA LEU A 6 10.41 12.66 11.31
C LEU A 6 10.85 11.20 11.10
N PRO A 7 12.14 10.86 11.28
CA PRO A 7 12.61 9.48 11.19
C PRO A 7 12.12 8.63 12.38
N PRO A 8 12.08 7.28 12.24
CA PRO A 8 12.50 6.52 11.05
C PRO A 8 11.51 6.63 9.88
N PHE A 9 12.03 6.62 8.65
CA PHE A 9 11.23 6.51 7.43
C PHE A 9 10.99 5.03 7.09
N LEU A 10 10.11 4.75 6.12
CA LEU A 10 9.92 3.38 5.63
C LEU A 10 11.24 2.87 5.03
N GLU A 11 11.68 1.69 5.46
CA GLU A 11 12.87 1.05 4.91
C GLU A 11 12.60 0.49 3.52
N ASN A 12 13.62 0.43 2.66
CA ASN A 12 13.43 0.13 1.24
C ASN A 12 12.82 -1.26 1.02
N ALA A 13 13.38 -2.30 1.65
CA ALA A 13 12.89 -3.67 1.50
C ALA A 13 11.40 -3.83 1.88
N GLY A 14 11.01 -3.27 3.03
CA GLY A 14 9.61 -3.28 3.49
C GLY A 14 8.69 -2.42 2.62
N LEU A 15 9.13 -1.23 2.20
CA LEU A 15 8.40 -0.34 1.28
C LEU A 15 8.17 -1.02 -0.08
N HIS A 16 9.18 -1.71 -0.59
CA HIS A 16 9.17 -2.38 -1.89
C HIS A 16 8.27 -3.62 -1.87
N SER A 17 8.36 -4.47 -0.85
CA SER A 17 7.40 -5.58 -0.69
C SER A 17 5.96 -5.08 -0.52
N PHE A 18 5.77 -3.96 0.19
CA PHE A 18 4.45 -3.34 0.31
C PHE A 18 3.93 -2.85 -1.04
N GLU A 19 4.77 -2.24 -1.88
CA GLU A 19 4.40 -1.80 -3.24
C GLU A 19 3.84 -2.96 -4.06
N HIS A 20 4.52 -4.10 -4.09
CA HIS A 20 4.09 -5.30 -4.82
C HIS A 20 2.71 -5.79 -4.35
N LEU A 21 2.50 -5.86 -3.03
CA LEU A 21 1.22 -6.31 -2.47
C LEU A 21 0.09 -5.29 -2.65
N LEU A 22 0.38 -4.00 -2.47
CA LEU A 22 -0.55 -2.90 -2.73
C LEU A 22 -1.01 -2.96 -4.19
N ALA A 23 -0.07 -3.00 -5.12
CA ALA A 23 -0.31 -3.08 -6.56
C ALA A 23 -1.14 -4.32 -6.94
N THR A 24 -0.80 -5.48 -6.37
CA THR A 24 -1.51 -6.74 -6.61
C THR A 24 -2.96 -6.64 -6.18
N TYR A 25 -3.22 -6.17 -4.96
CA TYR A 25 -4.57 -6.14 -4.42
C TYR A 25 -5.47 -5.16 -5.17
N VAL A 26 -5.04 -3.90 -5.32
CA VAL A 26 -5.88 -2.85 -5.91
C VAL A 26 -6.16 -3.09 -7.40
N ARG A 27 -5.25 -3.78 -8.12
CA ARG A 27 -5.47 -4.16 -9.52
C ARG A 27 -6.27 -5.46 -9.69
N SER A 28 -6.51 -6.19 -8.60
CA SER A 28 -7.34 -7.41 -8.60
C SER A 28 -8.70 -7.19 -7.93
N SER A 29 -8.95 -6.02 -7.34
CA SER A 29 -10.20 -5.68 -6.68
C SER A 29 -11.28 -5.18 -7.66
N GLU A 30 -12.48 -4.93 -7.13
CA GLU A 30 -13.62 -4.41 -7.89
C GLU A 30 -13.33 -3.05 -8.56
N ILE A 31 -12.37 -2.30 -8.02
CA ILE A 31 -12.01 -0.96 -8.53
C ILE A 31 -10.83 -0.99 -9.51
N SER A 32 -10.35 -2.16 -9.91
CA SER A 32 -9.19 -2.35 -10.79
C SER A 32 -9.22 -1.46 -12.05
N SER A 33 -10.37 -1.38 -12.73
CA SER A 33 -10.58 -0.54 -13.92
C SER A 33 -10.48 0.97 -13.67
N LYS A 34 -10.47 1.39 -12.40
CA LYS A 34 -10.40 2.78 -11.94
C LYS A 34 -9.02 3.15 -11.39
N ILE A 35 -8.12 2.18 -11.19
CA ILE A 35 -6.76 2.43 -10.73
C ILE A 35 -5.91 3.02 -11.86
N VAL A 36 -5.36 4.20 -11.63
CA VAL A 36 -4.39 4.86 -12.54
C VAL A 36 -2.97 4.54 -12.08
N TYR A 37 -2.70 4.63 -10.78
CA TYR A 37 -1.38 4.40 -10.20
C TYR A 37 -1.49 3.99 -8.73
N ALA A 38 -0.59 3.11 -8.30
CA ALA A 38 -0.37 2.76 -6.91
C ALA A 38 1.14 2.51 -6.74
N GLY A 39 1.82 3.33 -5.94
CA GLY A 39 3.27 3.22 -5.80
C GLY A 39 3.87 4.18 -4.77
N PRO A 40 5.13 3.94 -4.36
CA PRO A 40 5.75 4.62 -3.23
C PRO A 40 6.08 6.08 -3.54
N MET A 41 6.09 6.91 -2.50
CA MET A 41 6.66 8.26 -2.57
C MET A 41 8.18 8.18 -2.39
N GLY A 42 8.94 8.96 -3.16
CA GLY A 42 10.40 8.99 -3.07
C GLY A 42 10.95 9.47 -1.72
N CYS A 43 10.15 10.20 -0.93
CA CYS A 43 10.49 10.58 0.45
C CYS A 43 10.36 9.43 1.46
N ARG A 44 9.82 8.27 1.06
CA ARG A 44 9.60 7.07 1.88
C ARG A 44 8.72 7.30 3.11
N THR A 45 7.76 8.21 3.00
CA THR A 45 6.77 8.45 4.07
C THR A 45 5.41 7.79 3.81
N GLY A 46 5.16 7.38 2.57
CA GLY A 46 3.91 6.76 2.18
C GLY A 46 3.84 6.42 0.69
N PHE A 47 2.61 6.27 0.20
CA PHE A 47 2.29 5.84 -1.17
C PHE A 47 1.26 6.79 -1.80
N TYR A 48 1.33 6.93 -3.12
CA TYR A 48 0.25 7.52 -3.89
C TYR A 48 -0.71 6.42 -4.38
N LEU A 49 -2.01 6.68 -4.25
CA LEU A 49 -3.08 5.91 -4.89
C LEU A 49 -3.88 6.88 -5.75
N LEU A 50 -3.74 6.77 -7.07
CA LEU A 50 -4.46 7.60 -8.04
C LEU A 50 -5.59 6.78 -8.65
N THR A 51 -6.81 7.29 -8.53
CA THR A 51 -8.02 6.66 -9.07
C THR A 51 -8.75 7.61 -10.02
N ARG A 52 -9.68 7.07 -10.81
CA ARG A 52 -10.48 7.84 -11.77
C ARG A 52 -11.96 7.54 -11.58
N ASN A 53 -12.79 8.59 -11.46
CA ASN A 53 -14.26 8.49 -11.43
C ASN A 53 -14.79 7.47 -10.41
N ILE A 54 -14.32 7.58 -9.17
CA ILE A 54 -14.74 6.76 -8.03
C ILE A 54 -14.95 7.66 -6.82
N ASP A 55 -15.92 7.34 -5.97
CA ASP A 55 -16.18 8.11 -4.76
C ASP A 55 -15.22 7.77 -3.62
N HIS A 56 -15.11 8.71 -2.69
CA HIS A 56 -14.24 8.62 -1.53
C HIS A 56 -14.60 7.47 -0.59
N ALA A 57 -15.87 7.10 -0.45
CA ALA A 57 -16.28 6.03 0.47
C ALA A 57 -15.78 4.67 -0.04
N THR A 58 -15.92 4.40 -1.35
CA THR A 58 -15.36 3.19 -1.96
C THR A 58 -13.84 3.16 -1.84
N VAL A 59 -13.14 4.29 -2.10
CA VAL A 59 -11.68 4.35 -1.95
C VAL A 59 -11.24 4.04 -0.51
N ILE A 60 -11.90 4.62 0.49
CA ILE A 60 -11.61 4.34 1.91
C ILE A 60 -11.83 2.86 2.23
N SER A 61 -12.93 2.26 1.75
CA SER A 61 -13.22 0.84 1.97
C SER A 61 -12.13 -0.04 1.36
N THR A 62 -11.80 0.17 0.09
CA THR A 62 -10.76 -0.60 -0.60
C THR A 62 -9.40 -0.41 0.07
N LEU A 63 -9.08 0.79 0.56
CA LEU A 63 -7.82 1.03 1.27
C LEU A 63 -7.73 0.19 2.56
N LYS A 64 -8.81 0.13 3.35
CA LYS A 64 -8.88 -0.69 4.57
C LYS A 64 -8.74 -2.18 4.24
N GLU A 65 -9.42 -2.65 3.21
CA GLU A 65 -9.33 -4.04 2.75
C GLU A 65 -7.92 -4.37 2.23
N THR A 66 -7.30 -3.44 1.51
CA THR A 66 -5.91 -3.59 1.04
C THR A 66 -4.94 -3.71 2.21
N MET A 67 -5.08 -2.86 3.24
CA MET A 67 -4.21 -2.94 4.41
C MET A 67 -4.41 -4.26 5.17
N LYS A 68 -5.65 -4.74 5.26
CA LYS A 68 -5.93 -6.05 5.85
C LYS A 68 -5.28 -7.18 5.04
N PHE A 69 -5.44 -7.16 3.72
CA PHE A 69 -4.80 -8.12 2.82
C PHE A 69 -3.27 -8.16 3.01
N ILE A 70 -2.61 -7.00 3.02
CA ILE A 70 -1.16 -6.93 3.22
C ILE A 70 -0.80 -7.45 4.62
N ALA A 71 -1.48 -7.00 5.67
CA ALA A 71 -1.21 -7.39 7.06
C ALA A 71 -1.34 -8.90 7.33
N GLU A 72 -2.22 -9.56 6.60
CA GLU A 72 -2.55 -10.98 6.70
C GLU A 72 -1.91 -11.82 5.57
N PHE A 73 -1.12 -11.21 4.67
CA PHE A 73 -0.60 -11.88 3.49
C PHE A 73 0.21 -13.14 3.82
N GLU A 74 -0.04 -14.20 3.06
CA GLU A 74 0.67 -15.47 3.09
C GLU A 74 1.00 -15.89 1.65
N GLY A 75 2.12 -16.60 1.49
CA GLY A 75 2.62 -17.06 0.20
C GLY A 75 3.85 -16.29 -0.30
N GLY A 76 4.26 -16.59 -1.53
CA GLY A 76 5.36 -15.90 -2.21
C GLY A 76 4.93 -14.52 -2.70
N LEU A 77 5.86 -13.56 -2.72
CA LEU A 77 5.56 -12.19 -3.10
C LEU A 77 5.31 -12.12 -4.62
N PRO A 78 4.16 -11.61 -5.08
CA PRO A 78 3.89 -11.51 -6.51
C PRO A 78 4.90 -10.60 -7.21
N GLY A 79 5.46 -11.06 -8.32
CA GLY A 79 6.45 -10.31 -9.10
C GLY A 79 7.84 -10.24 -8.47
N GLU A 80 8.18 -11.07 -7.48
CA GLU A 80 9.49 -11.07 -6.81
C GLU A 80 10.62 -11.75 -7.60
N SER A 81 10.38 -12.22 -8.83
CA SER A 81 11.42 -12.89 -9.61
C SER A 81 12.36 -11.89 -10.29
N GLU A 82 13.57 -12.33 -10.62
CA GLU A 82 14.58 -11.51 -11.33
C GLU A 82 14.06 -10.93 -12.66
N VAL A 83 13.17 -11.62 -13.35
CA VAL A 83 12.61 -11.17 -14.63
C VAL A 83 11.43 -10.21 -14.47
N GLU A 84 10.82 -10.15 -13.28
CA GLU A 84 9.65 -9.33 -12.98
C GLU A 84 10.00 -8.09 -12.15
N CYS A 85 11.07 -8.13 -11.36
CA CYS A 85 11.47 -7.06 -10.46
C CYS A 85 12.88 -6.54 -10.74
N GLY A 86 13.01 -5.22 -10.88
CA GLY A 86 14.29 -4.55 -11.12
C GLY A 86 15.29 -4.63 -9.95
N ASN A 87 14.85 -4.99 -8.75
CA ASN A 87 15.70 -5.24 -7.59
C ASN A 87 15.13 -6.36 -6.70
N TYR A 88 14.99 -7.56 -7.27
CA TYR A 88 14.33 -8.71 -6.65
C TYR A 88 14.95 -9.20 -5.32
N LEU A 89 16.15 -8.72 -4.96
CA LEU A 89 16.84 -9.07 -3.72
C LEU A 89 16.44 -8.19 -2.52
N ASP A 90 15.75 -7.07 -2.75
CA ASP A 90 15.45 -6.05 -1.73
C ASP A 90 13.97 -6.14 -1.29
N HIS A 91 13.62 -7.22 -0.61
CA HIS A 91 12.26 -7.50 -0.15
C HIS A 91 12.22 -7.90 1.33
N ASP A 92 11.23 -7.39 2.06
CA ASP A 92 10.93 -7.76 3.44
C ASP A 92 9.40 -7.80 3.64
N ILE A 93 8.82 -8.99 3.47
CA ILE A 93 7.39 -9.24 3.68
C ILE A 93 7.00 -8.98 5.15
N PRO A 94 7.69 -9.51 6.18
CA PRO A 94 7.38 -9.19 7.57
C PRO A 94 7.25 -7.68 7.85
N LYS A 95 8.16 -6.86 7.34
CA LYS A 95 8.10 -5.41 7.50
C LYS A 95 6.91 -4.79 6.75
N ALA A 96 6.63 -5.23 5.52
CA ALA A 96 5.44 -4.77 4.80
C ALA A 96 4.14 -5.06 5.57
N LYS A 97 4.05 -6.24 6.21
CA LYS A 97 2.92 -6.61 7.09
C LYS A 97 2.81 -5.70 8.31
N GLU A 98 3.94 -5.35 8.94
CA GLU A 98 4.01 -4.41 10.06
C GLU A 98 3.45 -3.04 9.65
N TYR A 99 3.95 -2.46 8.56
CA TYR A 99 3.48 -1.17 8.05
C TYR A 99 1.99 -1.15 7.73
N ALA A 100 1.46 -2.25 7.19
CA ALA A 100 0.04 -2.37 6.90
C ALA A 100 -0.82 -2.42 8.16
N ARG A 101 -0.40 -3.15 9.20
CA ARG A 101 -1.12 -3.19 10.49
C ARG A 101 -1.15 -1.83 11.15
N GLU A 102 0.00 -1.17 11.24
CA GLU A 102 0.10 0.17 11.84
C GLU A 102 -0.78 1.17 11.10
N PHE A 103 -0.76 1.15 9.77
CA PHE A 103 -1.57 2.08 9.00
C PHE A 103 -3.06 1.75 9.06
N LEU A 104 -3.44 0.46 9.07
CA LEU A 104 -4.83 0.04 9.28
C LEU A 104 -5.38 0.59 10.59
N ASP A 105 -4.58 0.55 11.66
CA ASP A 105 -4.97 1.09 12.97
C ASP A 105 -5.22 2.60 12.96
N VAL A 106 -4.46 3.35 12.15
CA VAL A 106 -4.66 4.79 11.95
C VAL A 106 -5.95 5.08 11.17
N ILE A 107 -6.22 4.30 10.11
CA ILE A 107 -7.31 4.59 9.18
C ILE A 107 -8.63 3.88 9.51
N LYS A 108 -8.67 2.98 10.49
CA LYS A 108 -9.85 2.12 10.76
C LYS A 108 -11.15 2.90 10.90
N ASN A 109 -11.08 4.10 11.48
CA ASN A 109 -12.23 4.97 11.71
C ASN A 109 -12.35 6.12 10.71
N TRP A 110 -11.55 6.15 9.64
CA TRP A 110 -11.69 7.19 8.60
C TRP A 110 -13.08 7.17 7.99
N THR A 111 -13.64 8.38 7.87
CA THR A 111 -14.86 8.70 7.13
C THR A 111 -14.54 9.66 5.98
N VAL A 112 -15.49 9.90 5.08
CA VAL A 112 -15.29 10.80 3.93
C VAL A 112 -14.97 12.23 4.41
N GLU A 113 -15.55 12.67 5.52
CA GLU A 113 -15.36 14.00 6.09
C GLU A 113 -13.93 14.21 6.63
N MET A 114 -13.24 13.13 7.01
CA MET A 114 -11.89 13.17 7.56
C MET A 114 -10.80 13.31 6.50
N ILE A 115 -11.14 13.15 5.21
CA ILE A 115 -10.19 13.20 4.09
C ILE A 115 -10.40 14.40 3.17
N ASN A 116 -11.12 15.42 3.64
CA ASN A 116 -11.20 16.70 2.95
C ASN A 116 -9.90 17.50 3.18
N TYR A 117 -9.28 17.92 2.07
CA TYR A 117 -8.16 18.85 2.04
C TYR A 117 -8.63 20.29 2.28
#